data_AF-A0A2W4NHP0-F1
#
_entry.id   AF-A0A2W4NHP0-F1
#
_cell.length_a   1.000
_cell.length_b   1.000
_cell.length_c   1.000
_cell.angle_alpha   90.00
_cell.angle_beta   90.00
_cell.angle_gamma   90.00
#
_symmetry.space_group_name_H-M   'P 1'
#
loop_
_entity.id
_entity.type
_entity.pdbx_description
1 polymer ?
#
loop_
_entity_poly.entity_id
_entity_poly.type
_entity_poly.pdbx_seq_one_letter_code
_entity_poly.pdbx_strand_id
1 'polypeptide(L)'
;AERSVEELRRVIFAALPSPDIDLAAALDLLALRFGQHTGAATSMTLLGRVRAIRPVHRDLLIRLAQEALLNIQQHAHAASAAITLHYDSTSVALLIQDDGIGLIDGTYERPGLHALRAMHYRLAECGGRLDVFETEGGGVTVRATMPLE
;
A
#
# COMPACT_ATOMS: atom_id res chain seq x y z
N ALA A 1 14.24 -5.00 18.54
CA ALA A 1 13.78 -4.76 17.16
C ALA A 1 12.26 -4.97 17.03
N GLU A 2 11.71 -6.14 17.39
CA GLU A 2 10.27 -6.46 17.19
C GLU A 2 9.29 -5.56 17.98
N ARG A 3 9.62 -5.17 19.23
CA ARG A 3 8.77 -4.25 20.01
C ARG A 3 8.57 -2.89 19.34
N SER A 4 9.60 -2.37 18.66
CA SER A 4 9.52 -1.08 17.97
C SER A 4 8.67 -1.17 16.71
N VAL A 5 8.69 -2.30 16.00
CA VAL A 5 7.88 -2.51 14.78
C VAL A 5 6.39 -2.66 15.11
N GLU A 6 6.05 -3.35 16.19
CA GLU A 6 4.65 -3.52 16.61
C GLU A 6 4.04 -2.21 17.14
N GLU A 7 4.83 -1.42 17.87
CA GLU A 7 4.42 -0.10 18.35
C GLU A 7 4.23 0.88 17.17
N LEU A 8 5.09 0.80 16.17
CA LEU A 8 4.94 1.49 14.89
C LEU A 8 3.67 1.09 14.14
N ARG A 9 3.40 -0.22 14.02
CA ARG A 9 2.16 -0.70 13.40
C ARG A 9 0.92 -0.17 14.12
N ARG A 10 0.92 -0.13 15.45
CA ARG A 10 -0.20 0.40 16.23
C ARG A 10 -0.45 1.88 15.99
N VAL A 11 0.59 2.70 15.84
CA VAL A 11 0.43 4.16 15.69
C VAL A 11 -0.02 4.52 14.27
N ILE A 12 0.65 3.97 13.25
CA ILE A 12 0.34 4.27 11.85
C ILE A 12 -0.98 3.63 11.43
N PHE A 13 -1.22 2.38 11.86
CA PHE A 13 -2.37 1.56 11.44
C PHE A 13 -3.38 1.32 12.56
N ALA A 14 -3.45 2.23 13.54
CA ALA A 14 -4.56 2.27 14.49
C ALA A 14 -5.88 2.13 13.73
N ALA A 15 -6.85 1.44 14.35
CA ALA A 15 -8.13 1.13 13.73
C ALA A 15 -8.64 2.33 12.91
N LEU A 16 -8.85 2.10 11.61
CA LEU A 16 -9.44 3.10 10.75
C LEU A 16 -10.81 3.46 11.34
N PRO A 17 -11.24 4.74 11.25
CA PRO A 17 -12.61 5.11 11.59
C PRO A 17 -13.59 4.25 10.77
N SER A 18 -14.84 4.11 11.27
CA SER A 18 -15.93 3.21 10.84
C SER A 18 -15.73 2.45 9.50
N PRO A 19 -16.11 1.17 9.39
CA PRO A 19 -16.13 0.45 8.10
C PRO A 19 -16.85 1.19 6.96
N ASP A 20 -17.71 2.16 7.28
CA ASP A 20 -18.42 3.04 6.33
C ASP A 20 -17.55 4.11 5.65
N ILE A 21 -16.30 4.35 6.08
CA ILE A 21 -15.43 5.27 5.35
C ILE A 21 -15.11 4.70 3.96
N ASP A 22 -15.14 5.55 2.94
CA ASP A 22 -14.75 5.10 1.61
C ASP A 22 -13.26 4.74 1.55
N LEU A 23 -12.87 3.94 0.55
CA LEU A 23 -11.50 3.46 0.40
C LEU A 23 -10.49 4.60 0.21
N ALA A 24 -10.88 5.67 -0.49
CA ALA A 24 -9.99 6.80 -0.73
C ALA A 24 -9.66 7.53 0.57
N ALA A 25 -10.67 7.80 1.40
CA ALA A 25 -10.53 8.40 2.72
C ALA A 25 -9.69 7.51 3.66
N ALA A 26 -9.87 6.19 3.60
CA ALA A 26 -9.05 5.25 4.36
C ALA A 26 -7.56 5.35 3.97
N LEU A 27 -7.26 5.39 2.66
CA LEU A 27 -5.89 5.50 2.16
C LEU A 27 -5.27 6.87 2.43
N ASP A 28 -6.05 7.95 2.32
CA ASP A 28 -5.60 9.31 2.64
C ASP A 28 -5.22 9.43 4.13
N LEU A 29 -6.04 8.84 5.02
CA LEU A 29 -5.71 8.79 6.44
C LEU A 29 -4.43 7.98 6.72
N LEU A 30 -4.20 6.89 6.00
CA LEU A 30 -2.96 6.12 6.10
C LEU A 30 -1.75 6.95 5.64
N ALA A 31 -1.84 7.65 4.52
CA ALA A 31 -0.79 8.53 4.01
C ALA A 31 -0.48 9.67 4.99
N LEU A 32 -1.50 10.30 5.57
CA LEU A 32 -1.36 11.35 6.55
C LEU A 32 -0.64 10.86 7.81
N ARG A 33 -1.09 9.74 8.39
CA ARG A 33 -0.48 9.16 9.60
C ARG A 33 0.94 8.70 9.35
N PHE A 34 1.21 8.13 8.19
CA PHE A 34 2.56 7.74 7.79
C PHE A 34 3.50 8.94 7.78
N GLY A 35 3.14 10.01 7.05
CA GLY A 35 3.96 11.23 6.97
C GLY A 35 4.18 11.90 8.33
N GLN A 36 3.14 11.96 9.17
CA GLN A 36 3.26 12.49 10.54
C GLN A 36 4.25 11.69 11.40
N HIS A 37 4.34 10.39 11.17
CA HIS A 37 5.18 9.50 11.97
C HIS A 37 6.62 9.42 11.45
N THR A 38 6.81 9.38 10.13
CA THR A 38 8.13 9.18 9.51
C THR A 38 8.81 10.48 9.11
N GLY A 39 8.07 11.57 8.97
CA GLY A 39 8.55 12.83 8.39
C GLY A 39 8.65 12.82 6.86
N ALA A 40 8.30 11.72 6.19
CA ALA A 40 8.30 11.64 4.74
C ALA A 40 7.18 12.50 4.13
N ALA A 41 7.43 13.08 2.95
CA ALA A 41 6.39 13.75 2.18
C ALA A 41 5.40 12.70 1.65
N THR A 42 4.11 12.86 1.93
CA THR A 42 3.08 11.92 1.47
C THR A 42 2.05 12.56 0.58
N SER A 43 1.52 11.77 -0.36
CA SER A 43 0.41 12.18 -1.22
C SER A 43 -0.57 11.03 -1.44
N MET A 44 -1.84 11.39 -1.63
CA MET A 44 -2.90 10.50 -2.08
C MET A 44 -3.55 11.10 -3.31
N THR A 45 -3.58 10.36 -4.41
CA THR A 45 -4.22 10.76 -5.66
C THR A 45 -5.35 9.80 -5.99
N LEU A 46 -6.54 10.34 -6.22
CA LEU A 46 -7.69 9.60 -6.73
C LEU A 46 -7.88 9.89 -8.22
N LEU A 47 -7.88 8.85 -9.03
CA LEU A 47 -8.09 8.92 -10.47
C LEU A 47 -9.35 8.15 -10.87
N GLY A 48 -10.04 8.65 -11.90
CA GLY A 48 -11.25 8.04 -12.42
C GLY A 48 -12.49 8.30 -11.57
N ARG A 49 -13.60 7.65 -11.92
CA ARG A 49 -14.88 7.80 -11.20
C ARG A 49 -14.97 6.72 -10.13
N VAL A 50 -15.18 7.13 -8.88
CA VAL A 50 -15.40 6.21 -7.74
C VAL A 50 -16.54 5.25 -8.04
N ARG A 51 -16.30 3.97 -7.78
CA ARG A 51 -17.25 2.87 -7.97
C ARG A 51 -17.33 2.01 -6.72
N ALA A 52 -18.47 1.35 -6.56
CA ALA A 52 -18.63 0.35 -5.52
C ALA A 52 -17.60 -0.76 -5.69
N ILE A 53 -17.08 -1.24 -4.57
CA ILE A 53 -16.07 -2.29 -4.49
C ILE A 53 -16.54 -3.31 -3.47
N ARG A 54 -16.30 -4.61 -3.71
CA ARG A 54 -16.58 -5.64 -2.72
C ARG A 54 -15.82 -5.35 -1.40
N PRO A 55 -16.45 -5.53 -0.22
CA PRO A 55 -15.79 -5.31 1.07
C PRO A 55 -14.46 -6.06 1.21
N VAL A 56 -14.42 -7.32 0.75
CA VAL A 56 -13.19 -8.13 0.77
C VAL A 56 -12.06 -7.52 -0.06
N HIS A 57 -12.35 -6.91 -1.23
CA HIS A 57 -11.32 -6.24 -2.02
C HIS A 57 -10.85 -4.96 -1.35
N ARG A 58 -11.78 -4.18 -0.77
CA ARG A 58 -11.46 -2.98 0.00
C ARG A 58 -10.47 -3.30 1.12
N ASP A 59 -10.74 -4.35 1.89
CA ASP A 59 -9.91 -4.74 3.03
C ASP A 59 -8.53 -5.25 2.59
N LEU A 60 -8.47 -6.00 1.47
CA LEU A 60 -7.20 -6.42 0.88
C LEU A 60 -6.35 -5.23 0.40
N LEU A 61 -6.97 -4.23 -0.24
CA LEU A 61 -6.27 -3.03 -0.70
C LEU A 61 -5.75 -2.18 0.47
N ILE A 62 -6.55 -2.02 1.53
CA ILE A 62 -6.10 -1.36 2.76
C ILE A 62 -4.93 -2.12 3.37
N ARG A 63 -5.03 -3.44 3.50
CA ARG A 63 -3.97 -4.26 4.09
C ARG A 63 -2.68 -4.23 3.27
N LEU A 64 -2.80 -4.21 1.94
CA LEU A 64 -1.66 -4.01 1.05
C LEU A 64 -1.01 -2.66 1.30
N ALA A 65 -1.81 -1.59 1.44
CA ALA A 65 -1.29 -0.26 1.68
C ALA A 65 -0.49 -0.16 2.97
N GLN A 66 -1.01 -0.76 4.05
CA GLN A 66 -0.31 -0.83 5.32
C GLN A 66 1.02 -1.55 5.19
N GLU A 67 1.05 -2.68 4.49
CA GLU A 67 2.26 -3.46 4.32
C GLU A 67 3.29 -2.76 3.43
N ALA A 68 2.86 -2.12 2.35
CA ALA A 68 3.75 -1.34 1.50
C ALA A 68 4.39 -0.17 2.26
N LEU A 69 3.60 0.59 3.03
CA LEU A 69 4.10 1.69 3.85
C LEU A 69 5.10 1.20 4.92
N LEU A 70 4.86 0.03 5.53
CA LEU A 70 5.84 -0.56 6.46
C LEU A 70 7.16 -0.89 5.79
N ASN A 71 7.11 -1.48 4.60
CA ASN A 71 8.32 -1.78 3.84
C ASN A 71 9.09 -0.49 3.51
N ILE A 72 8.39 0.58 3.14
CA ILE A 72 9.01 1.89 2.90
C ILE A 72 9.71 2.38 4.17
N GLN A 73 9.01 2.37 5.31
CA GLN A 73 9.58 2.81 6.58
C GLN A 73 10.81 2.00 6.99
N GLN A 74 10.76 0.68 6.84
CA GLN A 74 11.79 -0.22 7.34
C GLN A 74 13.00 -0.35 6.42
N HIS A 75 12.82 -0.13 5.12
CA HIS A 75 13.79 -0.55 4.12
C HIS A 75 14.15 0.52 3.08
N ALA A 76 13.27 1.46 2.76
CA ALA A 76 13.46 2.30 1.58
C ALA A 76 14.41 3.50 1.81
N HIS A 77 14.55 4.00 3.04
CA HIS A 77 15.19 5.30 3.30
C HIS A 77 14.62 6.43 2.42
N ALA A 78 13.32 6.34 2.11
CA ALA A 78 12.61 7.24 1.23
C ALA A 78 12.34 8.60 1.89
N ALA A 79 12.42 9.67 1.09
CA ALA A 79 12.00 11.01 1.47
C ALA A 79 10.52 11.25 1.15
N SER A 80 9.94 10.47 0.24
CA SER A 80 8.54 10.58 -0.15
C SER A 80 7.86 9.22 -0.37
N ALA A 81 6.54 9.21 -0.17
CA ALA A 81 5.67 8.10 -0.51
C ALA A 81 4.37 8.60 -1.16
N ALA A 82 4.02 8.06 -2.33
CA ALA A 82 2.84 8.42 -3.09
C ALA A 82 1.87 7.23 -3.15
N ILE A 83 0.60 7.48 -2.84
CA ILE A 83 -0.50 6.53 -3.01
C ILE A 83 -1.38 7.01 -4.16
N THR A 84 -1.64 6.15 -5.13
CA THR A 84 -2.60 6.41 -6.21
C THR A 84 -3.68 5.34 -6.21
N LEU A 85 -4.94 5.76 -6.12
CA LEU A 85 -6.10 4.90 -6.29
C LEU A 85 -6.77 5.25 -7.61
N HIS A 86 -6.84 4.30 -8.54
CA HIS A 86 -7.41 4.51 -9.87
C HIS A 86 -8.60 3.59 -10.11
N TYR A 87 -9.75 4.17 -10.45
CA TYR A 87 -10.95 3.43 -10.83
C TYR A 87 -11.14 3.46 -12.34
N ASP A 88 -11.03 2.29 -12.96
CA ASP A 88 -11.42 2.04 -14.35
C ASP A 88 -12.89 1.61 -14.43
N SER A 89 -13.35 1.21 -15.62
CA SER A 89 -14.71 0.70 -15.82
C SER A 89 -14.99 -0.63 -15.11
N THR A 90 -13.98 -1.49 -14.97
CA THR A 90 -14.12 -2.88 -14.49
C THR A 90 -13.20 -3.24 -13.33
N SER A 91 -12.24 -2.38 -12.99
CA SER A 91 -11.24 -2.64 -11.96
C SER A 91 -10.92 -1.40 -11.15
N VAL A 92 -10.34 -1.64 -9.98
CA VAL A 92 -9.65 -0.64 -9.18
C VAL A 92 -8.17 -1.03 -9.08
N ALA A 93 -7.29 -0.06 -9.27
CA ALA A 93 -5.86 -0.23 -9.10
C ALA A 93 -5.35 0.65 -7.95
N LEU A 94 -4.51 0.07 -7.10
CA LEU A 94 -3.80 0.74 -6.03
C LEU A 94 -2.31 0.71 -6.33
N LEU A 95 -1.68 1.88 -6.43
CA LEU A 95 -0.25 2.04 -6.60
C LEU A 95 0.32 2.75 -5.39
N ILE A 96 1.43 2.23 -4.88
CA ILE A 96 2.18 2.83 -3.77
C ILE A 96 3.63 2.89 -4.20
N GLN A 97 4.18 4.09 -4.20
CA GLN A 97 5.50 4.38 -4.73
C GLN A 97 6.32 5.13 -3.69
N ASP A 98 7.60 4.80 -3.59
CA ASP A 98 8.59 5.56 -2.84
C ASP A 98 9.75 6.01 -3.74
N ASP A 99 10.55 6.94 -3.26
CA ASP A 99 11.77 7.46 -3.90
C ASP A 99 13.05 6.93 -3.23
N GLY A 100 12.95 5.79 -2.55
CA GLY A 100 14.03 5.22 -1.76
C GLY A 100 15.09 4.47 -2.57
N ILE A 101 15.84 3.62 -1.88
CA ILE A 101 17.00 2.90 -2.43
C ILE A 101 16.65 1.75 -3.39
N GLY A 102 15.36 1.50 -3.65
CA GLY A 102 14.91 0.40 -4.52
C GLY A 102 14.97 -0.98 -3.86
N LEU A 103 14.97 -2.03 -4.68
CA LEU A 103 15.06 -3.41 -4.20
C LEU A 103 16.54 -3.77 -4.05
N ILE A 104 17.05 -3.79 -2.81
CA ILE A 104 18.47 -3.99 -2.51
C ILE A 104 19.13 -5.21 -3.22
N ASP A 105 18.38 -6.28 -3.52
CA ASP A 105 18.87 -7.46 -4.27
C ASP A 105 18.21 -7.66 -5.65
N GLY A 106 17.50 -6.65 -6.17
CA GLY A 106 16.77 -6.76 -7.44
C GLY A 106 15.60 -7.76 -7.45
N THR A 107 15.28 -8.37 -6.30
CA THR A 107 14.17 -9.32 -6.15
C THR A 107 13.39 -9.05 -4.87
N TYR A 108 12.08 -9.28 -4.91
CA TYR A 108 11.20 -9.24 -3.73
C TYR A 108 11.22 -10.57 -2.95
N GLU A 109 12.22 -11.43 -3.18
CA GLU A 109 12.28 -12.80 -2.65
C GLU A 109 12.84 -12.94 -1.23
N ARG A 110 13.25 -11.82 -0.61
CA ARG A 110 13.89 -11.80 0.71
C ARG A 110 13.00 -12.34 1.85
N PRO A 111 13.60 -12.97 2.88
CA PRO A 111 12.97 -13.14 4.19
C PRO A 111 12.72 -11.75 4.80
N GLY A 112 11.46 -11.34 4.85
CA GLY A 112 11.04 -9.98 5.22
C GLY A 112 9.81 -9.53 4.44
N LEU A 113 9.71 -9.91 3.17
CA LEU A 113 8.56 -9.63 2.29
C LEU A 113 7.47 -10.73 2.36
N HIS A 114 7.45 -11.52 3.44
CA HIS A 114 6.48 -12.60 3.64
C HIS A 114 5.04 -12.11 3.54
N ALA A 115 4.78 -10.90 4.03
CA ALA A 115 3.46 -10.31 3.99
C ALA A 115 3.05 -9.90 2.57
N LEU A 116 3.94 -9.33 1.75
CA LEU A 116 3.63 -9.05 0.33
C LEU A 116 3.46 -10.33 -0.49
N ARG A 117 4.24 -11.38 -0.21
CA ARG A 117 4.02 -12.70 -0.81
C ARG A 117 2.67 -13.29 -0.42
N ALA A 118 2.30 -13.23 0.86
CA ALA A 118 0.98 -13.66 1.31
C ALA A 118 -0.14 -12.83 0.64
N MET A 119 0.06 -11.51 0.50
CA MET A 119 -0.88 -10.63 -0.21
C MET A 119 -0.99 -10.99 -1.70
N HIS A 120 0.10 -11.35 -2.36
CA HIS A 120 0.06 -11.83 -3.75
C HIS A 120 -0.92 -13.01 -3.90
N TYR A 121 -0.79 -14.03 -3.04
CA TYR A 121 -1.71 -15.18 -3.06
C TYR A 121 -3.15 -14.76 -2.73
N ARG A 122 -3.37 -13.92 -1.71
CA ARG A 122 -4.72 -13.48 -1.30
C ARG A 122 -5.42 -12.63 -2.36
N LEU A 123 -4.68 -11.76 -3.04
CA LEU A 123 -5.22 -10.96 -4.15
C LEU A 123 -5.58 -11.88 -5.32
N ALA A 124 -4.72 -12.84 -5.66
CA ALA A 124 -4.99 -13.82 -6.72
C ALA A 124 -6.23 -14.69 -6.42
N GLU A 125 -6.41 -15.14 -5.17
CA GLU A 125 -7.63 -15.87 -4.73
C GLU A 125 -8.92 -15.06 -4.97
N CYS A 126 -8.83 -13.73 -4.95
CA CYS A 126 -9.95 -12.82 -5.18
C CYS A 126 -10.03 -12.28 -6.62
N GLY A 127 -9.28 -12.87 -7.56
CA GLY A 127 -9.26 -12.48 -8.98
C GLY A 127 -8.43 -11.24 -9.29
N GLY A 128 -7.61 -10.79 -8.35
CA GLY A 128 -6.70 -9.67 -8.52
C GLY A 128 -5.27 -10.05 -8.89
N ARG A 129 -4.41 -9.03 -9.00
CA ARG A 129 -2.97 -9.16 -9.25
C ARG A 129 -2.18 -8.24 -8.33
N LEU A 130 -0.97 -8.66 -7.98
CA LEU A 130 0.04 -7.83 -7.31
C LEU A 130 1.33 -7.85 -8.13
N ASP A 131 1.84 -6.65 -8.45
CA ASP A 131 3.12 -6.44 -9.10
C ASP A 131 4.01 -5.60 -8.17
N VAL A 132 5.29 -5.96 -8.02
CA VAL A 132 6.27 -5.17 -7.27
C VAL A 132 7.50 -5.00 -8.15
N PHE A 133 7.90 -3.76 -8.40
CA PHE A 133 8.99 -3.44 -9.32
C PHE A 133 9.69 -2.15 -8.91
N GLU A 134 10.92 -1.94 -9.39
CA GLU A 134 11.64 -0.70 -9.15
C GLU A 134 11.01 0.45 -9.94
N THR A 135 10.93 1.62 -9.31
CA THR A 135 10.43 2.84 -9.95
C THR A 135 11.54 3.45 -10.79
N GLU A 136 11.18 3.93 -11.99
CA GLU A 136 12.12 4.69 -12.83
C GLU A 136 12.57 5.95 -12.09
N GLY A 137 13.88 6.10 -11.87
CA GLY A 137 14.44 7.20 -11.07
C GLY A 137 14.71 6.86 -9.60
N GLY A 138 14.43 5.63 -9.16
CA GLY A 138 14.73 5.14 -7.80
C GLY A 138 13.48 4.78 -6.99
N GLY A 139 13.63 3.89 -6.02
CA GLY A 139 12.56 3.44 -5.13
C GLY A 139 11.78 2.23 -5.64
N VAL A 140 10.70 1.90 -4.95
CA VAL A 140 9.87 0.73 -5.26
C VAL A 140 8.44 1.16 -5.57
N THR A 141 7.83 0.48 -6.54
CA THR A 141 6.40 0.56 -6.82
C THR A 141 5.73 -0.77 -6.46
N VAL A 142 4.73 -0.70 -5.59
CA VAL A 142 3.79 -1.79 -5.29
C VAL A 142 2.48 -1.48 -5.98
N ARG A 143 2.03 -2.33 -6.91
CA ARG A 143 0.80 -2.17 -7.67
C ARG A 143 -0.12 -3.36 -7.48
N ALA A 144 -1.32 -3.12 -6.97
CA ALA A 144 -2.40 -4.10 -7.02
C ALA A 144 -3.51 -3.69 -7.99
N THR A 145 -4.18 -4.68 -8.56
CA THR A 145 -5.38 -4.49 -9.36
C THR A 145 -6.43 -5.50 -8.91
N MET A 146 -7.64 -5.01 -8.64
CA MET A 146 -8.78 -5.82 -8.21
C MET A 146 -9.97 -5.58 -9.15
N PRO A 147 -10.76 -6.61 -9.50
CA PRO A 147 -12.03 -6.40 -10.16
C PRO A 147 -13.01 -5.66 -9.24
N LEU A 148 -13.93 -4.89 -9.82
CA LEU A 148 -14.97 -4.20 -9.05
C LEU A 148 -16.13 -5.14 -8.65
N GLU A 149 -16.35 -6.19 -9.43
CA GLU A 149 -17.41 -7.20 -9.25
C GLU A 149 -16.96 -8.43 -8.47
#